data_AF-A0A925AYG2-F1
#
_entry.id   AF-A0A925AYG2-F1
#
_cell.length_a   1.000
_cell.length_b   1.000
_cell.length_c   1.000
_cell.angle_alpha   90.00
_cell.angle_beta   90.00
_cell.angle_gamma   90.00
#
_symmetry.space_group_name_H-M   'P 1'
#
loop_
_entity.id
_entity.type
_entity.pdbx_description
1 polymer ?
#
loop_
_entity_poly.entity_id
_entity_poly.type
_entity_poly.pdbx_seq_one_letter_code
_entity_poly.pdbx_strand_id
1 'polypeptide(L)'
;MPAAPRSAGLDALRVLALVAVVSFHLGLGADWSVTSAGWIGVDLFFVLSGYLIGTHLFRELRTTGRIALQRFYARRAWRILPSYAVVVAIYFALPAIRERSSIAPLWKFATFTQNLGLFRREMGAFTHAWSLCVEEHFYLTLPLLALAANRFVRHRARIFIISIVSAIVIAIFVRVALWQTVVLPHMGEPSWHSELAMWMYYYSIKPAP
;
A
#
# COMPACT_ATOMS: atom_id res chain seq x y z
N MET A 1 31.16 14.82 3.13
CA MET A 1 31.06 13.45 3.66
C MET A 1 30.73 12.51 2.51
N PRO A 2 31.50 11.43 2.28
CA PRO A 2 31.15 10.46 1.26
C PRO A 2 29.78 9.84 1.57
N ALA A 3 28.95 9.65 0.55
CA ALA A 3 27.68 8.96 0.70
C ALA A 3 27.96 7.55 1.26
N ALA A 4 27.29 7.17 2.36
CA ALA A 4 27.39 5.82 2.88
C ALA A 4 27.14 4.81 1.75
N PRO A 5 27.94 3.73 1.64
CA PRO A 5 27.81 2.77 0.56
C PRO A 5 26.38 2.24 0.52
N ARG A 6 25.80 2.28 -0.68
CA ARG A 6 24.46 1.74 -0.94
C ARG A 6 24.51 0.26 -0.55
N SER A 7 23.62 -0.17 0.34
CA SER A 7 23.58 -1.55 0.81
C SER A 7 23.11 -2.46 -0.32
N ALA A 8 24.05 -2.94 -1.13
CA ALA A 8 23.78 -3.77 -2.30
C ALA A 8 22.91 -5.00 -1.97
N GLY A 9 23.05 -5.54 -0.75
CA GLY A 9 22.19 -6.64 -0.26
C GLY A 9 20.70 -6.26 -0.14
N LEU A 10 20.38 -5.08 0.39
CA LEU A 10 18.97 -4.64 0.50
C LEU A 10 18.37 -4.29 -0.87
N ASP A 11 19.19 -3.81 -1.80
CA ASP A 11 18.78 -3.54 -3.17
C ASP A 11 18.52 -4.88 -3.90
N ALA A 12 19.41 -5.87 -3.73
CA ALA A 12 19.24 -7.22 -4.29
C ALA A 12 18.00 -7.93 -3.74
N LEU A 13 17.74 -7.87 -2.43
CA LEU A 13 16.55 -8.45 -1.83
C LEU A 13 15.26 -7.80 -2.33
N ARG A 14 15.27 -6.47 -2.56
CA ARG A 14 14.11 -5.78 -3.15
C ARG A 14 13.89 -6.17 -4.60
N VAL A 15 14.96 -6.34 -5.38
CA VAL A 15 14.85 -6.84 -6.75
C VAL A 15 14.31 -8.26 -6.77
N LEU A 16 14.80 -9.15 -5.89
CA LEU A 16 14.28 -10.51 -5.76
C LEU A 16 12.79 -10.53 -5.39
N ALA A 17 12.40 -9.70 -4.43
CA ALA A 17 11.01 -9.52 -4.03
C ALA A 17 10.13 -9.04 -5.20
N LEU A 18 10.59 -8.02 -5.94
CA LEU A 18 9.91 -7.50 -7.13
C LEU A 18 9.74 -8.59 -8.20
N VAL A 19 10.78 -9.36 -8.49
CA VAL A 19 10.74 -10.45 -9.47
C VAL A 19 9.70 -11.49 -9.06
N ALA A 20 9.66 -11.90 -7.79
CA ALA A 20 8.65 -12.84 -7.31
C ALA A 20 7.22 -12.30 -7.51
N VAL A 21 6.98 -11.02 -7.22
CA VAL A 21 5.67 -10.37 -7.43
C VAL A 21 5.30 -10.29 -8.90
N VAL A 22 6.24 -9.93 -9.78
CA VAL A 22 6.01 -9.85 -11.23
C VAL A 22 5.72 -11.23 -11.81
N SER A 23 6.50 -12.24 -11.44
CA SER A 23 6.29 -13.63 -11.89
C SER A 23 4.92 -14.16 -11.51
N PHE A 24 4.44 -13.84 -10.31
CA PHE A 24 3.09 -14.15 -9.87
C PHE A 24 2.01 -13.49 -10.76
N HIS A 25 2.16 -12.20 -11.06
CA HIS A 25 1.20 -11.48 -11.90
C HIS A 25 1.23 -11.91 -13.37
N LEU A 26 2.37 -12.37 -13.88
CA LEU A 26 2.51 -12.89 -15.24
C LEU A 26 1.97 -14.33 -15.39
N GLY A 27 1.56 -14.98 -14.30
CA GLY A 27 1.08 -16.36 -14.32
C GLY A 27 2.16 -17.38 -14.69
N LEU A 28 3.44 -17.04 -14.49
CA LEU A 28 4.59 -17.89 -14.88
C LEU A 28 4.76 -19.13 -13.99
N GLY A 29 3.84 -19.39 -13.07
CA GLY A 29 3.75 -20.64 -12.32
C GLY A 29 2.32 -20.87 -11.84
N ALA A 30 1.66 -21.90 -12.38
CA ALA A 30 0.36 -22.38 -11.92
C ALA A 30 0.45 -23.24 -10.65
N ASP A 31 1.67 -23.45 -10.15
CA ASP A 31 1.94 -24.23 -8.94
C ASP A 31 1.85 -23.35 -7.68
N TRP A 32 1.27 -23.91 -6.61
CA TRP A 32 1.10 -23.29 -5.29
C TRP A 32 2.38 -22.63 -4.72
N SER A 33 3.55 -23.14 -5.10
CA SER A 33 4.87 -22.62 -4.71
C SER A 33 5.12 -21.21 -5.24
N VAL A 34 4.70 -20.91 -6.48
CA VAL A 34 4.88 -19.60 -7.12
C VAL A 34 3.85 -18.59 -6.60
N THR A 35 2.63 -19.04 -6.32
CA THR A 35 1.58 -18.24 -5.67
C THR A 35 2.05 -17.75 -4.30
N SER A 36 2.57 -18.68 -3.47
CA SER A 36 3.07 -18.37 -2.13
C SER A 36 4.30 -17.46 -2.18
N ALA A 37 5.21 -17.69 -3.13
CA ALA A 37 6.39 -16.86 -3.34
C ALA A 37 6.03 -15.41 -3.74
N GLY A 38 4.97 -15.21 -4.54
CA GLY A 38 4.48 -13.88 -4.91
C GLY A 38 4.04 -13.06 -3.69
N TRP A 39 3.25 -13.67 -2.79
CA TRP A 39 2.80 -13.01 -1.55
C TRP A 39 3.97 -12.69 -0.61
N ILE A 40 4.90 -13.63 -0.43
CA ILE A 40 6.13 -13.40 0.34
C ILE A 40 6.94 -12.25 -0.27
N GLY A 41 6.99 -12.15 -1.60
CA GLY A 41 7.61 -11.04 -2.32
C GLY A 41 6.98 -9.69 -1.98
N VAL A 42 5.65 -9.61 -1.91
CA VAL A 42 4.95 -8.38 -1.51
C VAL A 42 5.33 -7.98 -0.08
N ASP A 43 5.28 -8.92 0.86
CA ASP A 43 5.62 -8.66 2.26
C ASP A 43 7.06 -8.20 2.42
N LEU A 44 8.00 -8.89 1.78
CA LEU A 44 9.42 -8.56 1.80
C LEU A 44 9.69 -7.18 1.19
N PHE A 45 9.05 -6.86 0.06
CA PHE A 45 9.17 -5.55 -0.58
C PHE A 45 8.73 -4.42 0.36
N PHE A 46 7.60 -4.58 1.06
CA PHE A 46 7.12 -3.57 2.00
C PHE A 46 7.99 -3.45 3.25
N VAL A 47 8.45 -4.56 3.83
CA VAL A 47 9.34 -4.55 5.00
C VAL A 47 10.65 -3.82 4.67
N LEU A 48 11.27 -4.14 3.54
CA LEU A 48 12.52 -3.51 3.12
C LEU A 48 12.34 -2.02 2.80
N SER A 49 11.23 -1.67 2.13
CA SER A 49 10.90 -0.27 1.86
C SER A 49 10.68 0.52 3.15
N GLY A 50 9.92 -0.04 4.10
CA GLY A 50 9.72 0.54 5.41
C GLY A 50 11.03 0.75 6.18
N TYR A 51 11.89 -0.26 6.21
CA TYR A 51 13.20 -0.19 6.88
C TYR A 51 14.09 0.92 6.32
N LEU A 52 14.22 1.03 4.99
CA LEU A 52 15.06 2.04 4.36
C LEU A 52 14.56 3.46 4.62
N ILE A 53 13.25 3.66 4.47
CA ILE A 53 12.63 4.98 4.66
C ILE A 53 12.74 5.39 6.13
N GLY A 54 12.40 4.47 7.04
CA GLY A 54 12.53 4.69 8.48
C GLY A 54 13.96 5.03 8.87
N THR A 55 14.95 4.29 8.37
CA THR A 55 16.36 4.54 8.68
C THR A 55 16.78 5.94 8.24
N HIS A 56 16.42 6.37 7.03
CA HIS A 56 16.73 7.73 6.57
C HIS A 56 16.04 8.80 7.42
N LEU A 57 14.76 8.61 7.72
CA LEU A 57 13.92 9.53 8.47
C LEU A 57 14.39 9.69 9.92
N PHE A 58 14.58 8.58 10.63
CA PHE A 58 15.05 8.58 12.02
C PHE A 58 16.49 9.04 12.13
N ARG A 59 17.35 8.79 11.13
CA ARG A 59 18.70 9.35 11.11
C ARG A 59 18.66 10.87 11.00
N GLU A 60 17.88 11.43 10.07
CA GLU A 60 17.73 12.89 9.91
C GLU A 60 17.15 13.53 11.16
N LEU A 61 16.14 12.89 11.76
CA LEU A 61 15.53 13.34 13.00
C LEU A 61 16.52 13.33 14.18
N ARG A 62 17.35 12.30 14.30
CA ARG A 62 18.38 12.20 15.35
C ARG A 62 19.50 13.24 15.17
N THR A 63 19.90 13.55 13.94
CA THR A 63 21.02 14.47 13.69
C THR A 63 20.60 15.93 13.69
N THR A 64 19.40 16.26 13.23
CA THR A 64 18.95 17.65 13.05
C THR A 64 17.78 18.05 13.96
N GLY A 65 17.17 17.09 14.66
CA GLY A 65 15.96 17.32 15.46
C GLY A 65 14.70 17.64 14.65
N ARG A 66 14.80 17.66 13.31
CA ARG A 66 13.72 18.02 12.38
C ARG A 66 13.71 17.03 11.21
N ILE A 67 12.60 17.01 10.47
CA ILE A 67 12.49 16.28 9.21
C ILE A 67 12.17 17.30 8.14
N ALA A 68 13.00 17.40 7.09
CA ALA A 68 12.75 18.27 5.95
C ALA A 68 11.69 17.65 5.03
N LEU A 69 10.41 17.73 5.45
CA LEU A 69 9.26 17.13 4.75
C LEU A 69 9.20 17.53 3.27
N GLN A 70 9.39 18.81 2.96
CA GLN A 70 9.40 19.29 1.57
C GLN A 70 10.45 18.55 0.72
N ARG A 71 11.68 18.42 1.24
CA ARG A 71 12.77 17.73 0.54
C ARG A 71 12.50 16.23 0.43
N PHE A 72 11.89 15.63 1.45
CA PHE A 72 11.49 14.23 1.46
C PHE A 72 10.44 13.93 0.38
N TYR A 73 9.33 14.69 0.37
CA TYR A 73 8.25 14.52 -0.58
C TYR A 73 8.66 14.89 -2.00
N ALA A 74 9.44 15.96 -2.19
CA ALA A 74 9.92 16.34 -3.53
C ALA A 74 10.77 15.24 -4.18
N ARG A 75 11.75 14.68 -3.47
CA ARG A 75 12.58 13.57 -4.00
C ARG A 75 11.75 12.37 -4.41
N ARG A 76 10.65 12.13 -3.70
CA ARG A 76 9.78 10.98 -3.92
C ARG A 76 8.83 11.20 -5.08
N ALA A 77 8.19 12.37 -5.12
CA ALA A 77 7.38 12.84 -6.23
C ALA A 77 8.15 12.76 -7.55
N TRP A 78 9.38 13.31 -7.61
CA TRP A 78 10.22 13.24 -8.81
C TRP A 78 10.65 11.84 -9.22
N ARG A 79 10.67 10.89 -8.28
CA ARG A 79 11.03 9.50 -8.56
C ARG A 79 9.84 8.68 -9.09
N ILE A 80 8.62 8.99 -8.65
CA ILE A 80 7.45 8.13 -8.84
C ILE A 80 6.44 8.74 -9.82
N LEU A 81 6.16 10.04 -9.70
CA LEU A 81 5.12 10.69 -10.52
C LEU A 81 5.40 10.62 -12.02
N PRO A 82 6.63 10.78 -12.54
CA PRO A 82 6.84 10.78 -13.99
C PRO A 82 6.45 9.45 -14.65
N SER A 83 6.94 8.34 -14.11
CA SER A 83 6.63 7.00 -14.64
C SER A 83 5.17 6.64 -14.39
N TYR A 84 4.63 6.96 -13.21
CA TYR A 84 3.24 6.71 -12.88
C TYR A 84 2.28 7.46 -13.82
N ALA A 85 2.52 8.75 -14.07
CA ALA A 85 1.69 9.56 -14.95
C ALA A 85 1.69 9.03 -16.39
N VAL A 86 2.85 8.58 -16.89
CA VAL A 86 2.95 7.94 -18.21
C VAL A 86 2.11 6.66 -18.25
N VAL A 87 2.24 5.77 -17.27
CA VAL A 87 1.48 4.51 -17.26
C VAL A 87 -0.03 4.78 -17.14
N VAL A 88 -0.45 5.70 -16.26
CA VAL A 88 -1.85 6.13 -16.16
C VAL A 88 -2.35 6.66 -17.50
N ALA A 89 -1.59 7.53 -18.18
CA ALA A 89 -1.97 8.07 -19.48
C ALA A 89 -2.16 6.96 -20.53
N ILE A 90 -1.24 5.98 -20.58
CA ILE A 90 -1.34 4.83 -21.50
C ILE A 90 -2.60 4.02 -21.17
N TYR A 91 -2.88 3.73 -19.89
CA TYR A 91 -4.07 3.00 -19.47
C TYR A 91 -5.37 3.73 -19.86
N PHE A 92 -5.41 5.06 -19.79
CA PHE A 92 -6.57 5.84 -20.23
C PHE A 92 -6.69 5.91 -21.75
N ALA A 93 -5.58 6.08 -22.48
CA ALA A 93 -5.55 6.22 -23.93
C ALA A 93 -5.76 4.90 -24.69
N LEU A 94 -5.31 3.77 -24.13
CA LEU A 94 -5.32 2.46 -24.78
C LEU A 94 -6.13 1.45 -23.96
N PRO A 95 -7.47 1.39 -24.10
CA PRO A 95 -8.29 0.41 -23.41
C PRO A 95 -7.91 -1.06 -23.70
N ALA A 96 -7.31 -1.33 -24.87
CA ALA A 96 -6.94 -2.67 -25.32
C ALA A 96 -5.85 -3.34 -24.46
N ILE A 97 -5.02 -2.58 -23.74
CA ILE A 97 -3.96 -3.12 -22.90
C ILE A 97 -4.41 -3.37 -21.45
N ARG A 98 -5.64 -2.98 -21.10
CA ARG A 98 -6.15 -3.11 -19.73
C ARG A 98 -6.44 -4.58 -19.43
N GLU A 99 -6.08 -5.02 -18.23
CA GLU A 99 -6.43 -6.36 -17.77
C GLU A 99 -7.94 -6.54 -17.54
N ARG A 100 -8.68 -5.43 -17.41
CA ARG A 100 -10.15 -5.40 -17.27
C ARG A 100 -10.72 -4.23 -18.06
N SER A 101 -11.96 -4.37 -18.52
CA SER A 101 -12.65 -3.34 -19.33
C SER A 101 -12.91 -2.04 -18.57
N SER A 102 -13.09 -2.12 -17.25
CA SER A 102 -13.50 -1.00 -16.41
C SER A 102 -12.33 -0.40 -15.64
N ILE A 103 -12.22 0.94 -15.66
CA ILE A 103 -11.15 1.69 -15.00
C ILE A 103 -11.74 2.66 -13.98
N ALA A 104 -11.04 2.87 -12.87
CA ALA A 104 -11.44 3.85 -11.88
C ALA A 104 -11.47 5.28 -12.45
N PRO A 105 -12.22 6.22 -11.84
CA PRO A 105 -12.16 7.63 -12.21
C PRO A 105 -10.76 8.22 -12.05
N LEU A 106 -10.38 9.15 -12.93
CA LEU A 106 -9.04 9.77 -12.95
C LEU A 106 -8.64 10.39 -11.59
N TRP A 107 -9.60 10.98 -10.87
CA TRP A 107 -9.34 11.58 -9.57
C TRP A 107 -8.78 10.59 -8.54
N LYS A 108 -9.17 9.30 -8.61
CA LYS A 108 -8.64 8.27 -7.72
C LYS A 108 -7.16 8.01 -7.97
N PHE A 109 -6.72 8.05 -9.22
CA PHE A 109 -5.31 7.94 -9.58
C PHE A 109 -4.52 9.19 -9.15
N ALA A 110 -5.12 10.38 -9.26
CA ALA A 110 -4.49 11.62 -8.78
C ALA A 110 -4.28 11.63 -7.25
N THR A 111 -5.19 11.00 -6.50
CA THR A 111 -5.11 10.92 -5.03
C THR A 111 -4.47 9.63 -4.50
N PHE A 112 -4.00 8.72 -5.36
CA PHE A 112 -3.53 7.38 -4.97
C PHE A 112 -4.56 6.56 -4.16
N THR A 113 -5.85 6.79 -4.39
CA THR A 113 -6.97 6.12 -3.71
C THR A 113 -7.67 5.08 -4.58
N GLN A 114 -7.14 4.78 -5.76
CA GLN A 114 -7.73 3.75 -6.63
C GLN A 114 -7.73 2.38 -5.96
N ASN A 115 -6.81 2.12 -5.02
CA ASN A 115 -6.81 0.92 -4.19
C ASN A 115 -8.11 0.71 -3.39
N LEU A 116 -8.87 1.78 -3.13
CA LEU A 116 -10.19 1.71 -2.51
C LEU A 116 -11.25 1.32 -3.55
N GLY A 117 -11.71 0.08 -3.48
CA GLY A 117 -12.71 -0.48 -4.39
C GLY A 117 -12.14 -1.08 -5.68
N LEU A 118 -10.83 -1.36 -5.72
CA LEU A 118 -10.12 -2.00 -6.85
C LEU A 118 -10.74 -3.33 -7.32
N PHE A 119 -11.49 -4.00 -6.45
CA PHE A 119 -12.08 -5.31 -6.73
C PHE A 119 -13.53 -5.23 -7.22
N ARG A 120 -14.10 -4.01 -7.37
CA ARG A 120 -15.39 -3.87 -8.06
C ARG A 120 -15.21 -4.16 -9.54
N ARG A 121 -16.20 -4.84 -10.10
CA ARG A 121 -16.30 -5.16 -11.52
C ARG A 121 -16.22 -3.91 -12.41
N GLU A 122 -16.50 -2.73 -11.86
CA GLU A 122 -16.51 -1.41 -12.50
C GLU A 122 -15.22 -0.59 -12.33
N MET A 123 -14.25 -1.02 -11.51
CA MET A 123 -13.03 -0.26 -11.20
C MET A 123 -11.77 -1.13 -11.23
N GLY A 124 -11.80 -2.23 -11.98
CA GLY A 124 -10.85 -3.32 -11.81
C GLY A 124 -9.61 -3.30 -12.69
N ALA A 125 -9.43 -2.30 -13.56
CA ALA A 125 -8.19 -2.12 -14.33
C ALA A 125 -7.11 -1.42 -13.50
N PHE A 126 -5.86 -1.72 -13.82
CA PHE A 126 -4.65 -1.26 -13.15
C PHE A 126 -4.48 -1.73 -11.69
N THR A 127 -4.79 -3.01 -11.45
CA THR A 127 -4.64 -3.72 -10.16
C THR A 127 -3.22 -3.66 -9.60
N HIS A 128 -2.21 -3.67 -10.46
CA HIS A 128 -0.80 -3.57 -10.06
C HIS A 128 -0.46 -2.29 -9.30
N ALA A 129 -1.24 -1.21 -9.48
CA ALA A 129 -1.04 0.05 -8.76
C ALA A 129 -1.46 -0.02 -7.28
N TRP A 130 -2.04 -1.13 -6.82
CA TRP A 130 -2.41 -1.33 -5.42
C TRP A 130 -1.21 -1.16 -4.49
N SER A 131 -0.11 -1.86 -4.77
CA SER A 131 1.08 -1.81 -3.92
C SER A 131 1.70 -0.42 -3.89
N LEU A 132 1.68 0.29 -5.03
CA LEU A 132 2.13 1.67 -5.15
C LEU A 132 1.28 2.63 -4.28
N CYS A 133 -0.06 2.48 -4.26
CA CYS A 133 -0.93 3.28 -3.40
C CYS A 133 -0.59 3.09 -1.93
N VAL A 134 -0.42 1.83 -1.52
CA VAL A 134 -0.04 1.48 -0.15
C VAL A 134 1.31 2.10 0.20
N GLU A 135 2.27 2.06 -0.73
CA GLU A 135 3.56 2.73 -0.57
C GLU A 135 3.40 4.25 -0.39
N GLU A 136 2.62 4.92 -1.23
CA GLU A 136 2.39 6.37 -1.13
C GLU A 136 1.69 6.77 0.17
N HIS A 137 0.66 6.03 0.60
CA HIS A 137 0.03 6.24 1.90
C HIS A 137 1.04 6.07 3.04
N PHE A 138 1.92 5.08 2.95
CA PHE A 138 2.99 4.88 3.93
C PHE A 138 3.98 6.06 3.93
N TYR A 139 4.31 6.61 2.77
CA TYR A 139 5.21 7.77 2.67
C TYR A 139 4.63 9.05 3.26
N LEU A 140 3.31 9.24 3.14
CA LEU A 140 2.62 10.39 3.72
C LEU A 140 2.47 10.25 5.24
N THR A 141 2.18 9.04 5.72
CA THR A 141 1.87 8.80 7.13
C THR A 141 3.12 8.68 8.01
N LEU A 142 4.15 7.94 7.57
CA LEU A 142 5.33 7.64 8.40
C LEU A 142 6.08 8.90 8.89
N PRO A 143 6.38 9.92 8.05
CA PRO A 143 7.04 11.15 8.51
C PRO A 143 6.23 11.92 9.55
N LEU A 144 4.90 11.97 9.37
CA LEU A 144 3.99 12.63 10.32
C LEU A 144 3.97 11.88 11.66
N LEU A 145 3.90 10.56 11.62
CA LEU A 145 3.99 9.71 12.82
C LEU A 145 5.34 9.86 13.52
N ALA A 146 6.45 9.95 12.78
CA ALA A 146 7.77 10.16 13.35
C ALA A 146 7.93 11.56 13.98
N LEU A 147 7.35 12.59 13.38
CA LEU A 147 7.31 13.94 13.96
C LEU A 147 6.45 14.01 15.22
N ALA A 148 5.26 13.40 15.18
CA ALA A 148 4.39 13.27 16.35
C ALA A 148 5.13 12.52 17.46
N ALA A 149 5.74 11.37 17.14
CA ALA A 149 6.60 10.63 18.05
C ALA A 149 7.66 11.55 18.65
N ASN A 150 8.49 12.23 17.85
CA ASN A 150 9.54 13.11 18.38
C ASN A 150 9.01 14.20 19.33
N ARG A 151 7.84 14.79 19.03
CA ARG A 151 7.21 15.83 19.83
C ARG A 151 6.72 15.30 21.18
N PHE A 152 6.16 14.10 21.21
CA PHE A 152 5.52 13.50 22.39
C PHE A 152 6.46 12.56 23.19
N VAL A 153 7.47 11.98 22.56
CA VAL A 153 8.40 10.96 23.11
C VAL A 153 9.38 11.55 24.12
N ARG A 154 9.64 12.87 24.11
CA ARG A 154 10.54 13.49 25.10
C ARG A 154 10.02 13.40 26.54
N HIS A 155 8.70 13.21 26.75
CA HIS A 155 8.12 13.04 28.09
C HIS A 155 7.03 11.95 28.21
N ARG A 156 6.49 11.41 27.11
CA ARG A 156 5.33 10.50 27.12
C ARG A 156 5.41 9.37 26.06
N ALA A 157 6.61 8.86 25.79
CA ALA A 157 6.84 7.81 24.78
C ALA A 157 5.94 6.57 24.96
N ARG A 158 5.79 6.12 26.21
CA ARG A 158 4.93 4.98 26.56
C ARG A 158 3.46 5.23 26.19
N ILE A 159 2.95 6.44 26.42
CA ILE A 159 1.57 6.80 26.10
C ILE A 159 1.37 6.81 24.58
N PHE A 160 2.30 7.41 23.83
CA PHE A 160 2.22 7.44 22.36
C PHE A 160 2.24 6.03 21.75
N ILE A 161 3.13 5.15 22.22
CA ILE A 161 3.18 3.75 21.78
C ILE A 161 1.89 3.03 22.14
N ILE A 162 1.39 3.18 23.37
CA ILE A 162 0.10 2.61 23.79
C ILE A 162 -1.02 3.13 22.90
N SER A 163 -1.09 4.42 22.57
CA SER A 163 -2.11 4.97 21.68
C SER A 163 -2.06 4.37 20.27
N ILE A 164 -0.88 4.15 19.71
CA ILE A 164 -0.73 3.47 18.41
C ILE A 164 -1.21 2.02 18.50
N VAL A 165 -0.75 1.29 19.51
CA VAL A 165 -1.13 -0.13 19.70
C VAL A 165 -2.64 -0.24 19.95
N SER A 166 -3.20 0.62 20.80
CA SER A 166 -4.65 0.70 21.04
C SER A 166 -5.41 1.04 19.77
N ALA A 167 -4.95 1.98 18.95
CA ALA A 167 -5.59 2.32 17.68
C ALA A 167 -5.58 1.12 16.71
N ILE A 168 -4.49 0.36 16.63
CA ILE A 168 -4.39 -0.87 15.83
C ILE A 168 -5.36 -1.93 16.35
N VAL A 169 -5.39 -2.17 17.66
CA VAL A 169 -6.29 -3.15 18.28
C VAL A 169 -7.75 -2.77 18.07
N ILE A 170 -8.10 -1.49 18.26
CA ILE A 170 -9.44 -0.97 18.00
C ILE A 170 -9.79 -1.15 16.52
N ALA A 171 -8.89 -0.84 15.59
CA ALA A 171 -9.14 -1.03 14.17
C ALA A 171 -9.39 -2.51 13.81
N ILE A 172 -8.62 -3.44 14.40
CA ILE A 172 -8.84 -4.88 14.23
C ILE A 172 -10.20 -5.29 14.82
N PHE A 173 -10.52 -4.83 16.03
CA PHE A 173 -11.79 -5.14 16.68
C PHE A 173 -12.98 -4.61 15.89
N VAL A 174 -12.94 -3.33 15.47
CA VAL A 174 -13.97 -2.71 14.63
C VAL A 174 -14.12 -3.49 13.32
N ARG A 175 -13.01 -3.89 12.69
CA ARG A 175 -13.04 -4.71 11.48
C ARG A 175 -13.74 -6.05 11.71
N VAL A 176 -13.42 -6.76 12.80
CA VAL A 176 -14.07 -8.04 13.15
C VAL A 176 -15.55 -7.81 13.49
N ALA A 177 -15.88 -6.77 14.24
CA ALA A 177 -17.26 -6.44 14.59
C ALA A 177 -18.10 -6.13 13.34
N LEU A 178 -17.59 -5.26 12.44
CA LEU A 178 -18.23 -4.98 11.16
C LEU A 178 -18.41 -6.25 10.32
N TRP A 179 -17.42 -7.15 10.31
CA TRP A 179 -17.58 -8.43 9.63
C TRP A 179 -18.76 -9.24 10.18
N GLN A 180 -18.84 -9.36 11.51
CA GLN A 180 -19.86 -10.18 12.17
C GLN A 180 -21.26 -9.57 12.10
N THR A 181 -21.40 -8.24 12.21
CA THR A 181 -22.71 -7.58 12.34
C THR A 181 -23.24 -7.03 11.02
N VAL A 182 -22.35 -6.57 10.13
CA VAL A 182 -22.73 -5.90 8.90
C VAL A 182 -22.57 -6.83 7.70
N VAL A 183 -21.44 -7.53 7.61
CA VAL A 183 -21.09 -8.29 6.41
C VAL A 183 -21.71 -9.69 6.41
N LEU A 184 -21.41 -10.50 7.43
CA LEU A 184 -21.82 -11.91 7.51
C LEU A 184 -23.35 -12.12 7.42
N PRO A 185 -24.21 -11.29 8.08
CA PRO A 185 -25.66 -11.51 8.04
C PRO A 185 -26.30 -11.11 6.71
N HIS A 186 -25.68 -10.20 5.95
CA HIS A 186 -26.22 -9.66 4.69
C HIS A 186 -25.45 -10.19 3.46
N MET A 187 -24.65 -11.26 3.63
CA MET A 187 -23.99 -11.92 2.51
C MET A 187 -25.04 -12.57 1.60
N GLY A 188 -25.20 -12.05 0.40
CA GLY A 188 -26.14 -12.56 -0.61
C GLY A 188 -27.30 -11.63 -0.94
N GLU A 189 -27.54 -10.59 -0.13
CA GLU A 189 -28.54 -9.56 -0.44
C GLU A 189 -27.89 -8.33 -1.09
N PRO A 190 -28.50 -7.74 -2.14
CA PRO A 190 -28.04 -6.49 -2.72
C PRO A 190 -28.38 -5.34 -1.76
N SER A 191 -27.43 -4.97 -0.90
CA SER A 191 -27.55 -3.90 0.09
C SER A 191 -26.28 -3.06 0.13
N TRP A 192 -26.38 -1.83 0.63
CA TRP A 192 -25.21 -0.96 0.80
C TRP A 192 -24.14 -1.58 1.72
N HIS A 193 -24.53 -2.48 2.62
CA HIS A 193 -23.65 -3.23 3.51
C HIS A 193 -22.85 -4.30 2.78
N SER A 194 -23.47 -5.03 1.84
CA SER A 194 -22.78 -6.02 1.01
C SER A 194 -21.87 -5.33 -0.01
N GLU A 195 -22.24 -4.14 -0.49
CA GLU A 195 -21.32 -3.28 -1.24
C GLU A 195 -20.12 -2.86 -0.38
N LEU A 196 -20.32 -2.31 0.82
CA LEU A 196 -19.25 -1.94 1.76
C LEU A 196 -18.35 -3.13 2.11
N ALA A 197 -18.93 -4.33 2.26
CA ALA A 197 -18.20 -5.56 2.43
C ALA A 197 -17.26 -5.83 1.25
N MET A 198 -17.75 -5.71 0.00
CA MET A 198 -16.91 -5.85 -1.20
C MET A 198 -15.84 -4.75 -1.33
N TRP A 199 -16.10 -3.55 -0.82
CA TRP A 199 -15.09 -2.48 -0.75
C TRP A 199 -13.96 -2.81 0.23
N MET A 200 -14.24 -3.55 1.31
CA MET A 200 -13.28 -3.86 2.39
C MET A 200 -12.65 -5.26 2.29
N TYR A 201 -13.35 -6.23 1.71
CA TYR A 201 -12.97 -7.65 1.72
C TYR A 201 -12.84 -8.20 0.30
N TYR A 202 -11.64 -8.70 0.03
CA TYR A 202 -11.09 -9.31 -1.19
C TYR A 202 -11.90 -10.47 -1.82
N TYR A 203 -13.05 -10.86 -1.26
CA TYR A 203 -13.58 -12.18 -1.59
C TYR A 203 -14.28 -12.21 -2.95
N SER A 204 -13.69 -13.00 -3.84
CA SER A 204 -14.25 -13.56 -5.07
C SER A 204 -15.56 -14.31 -4.78
N ILE A 205 -16.64 -13.59 -4.46
CA ILE A 205 -17.98 -14.13 -4.58
C ILE A 205 -18.29 -14.08 -6.07
N LYS A 206 -17.89 -15.14 -6.78
CA LYS A 206 -18.69 -15.51 -7.95
C LYS A 206 -20.10 -15.71 -7.41
N PRO A 207 -21.13 -15.04 -7.95
CA PRO A 207 -22.48 -15.48 -7.66
C PRO A 207 -22.51 -16.98 -7.98
N ALA A 208 -22.90 -17.80 -7.01
CA ALA A 208 -23.27 -19.18 -7.31
C ALA A 208 -24.38 -19.12 -8.38
N PRO A 209 -24.39 -20.06 -9.34
CA PRO A 209 -25.37 -20.07 -10.42
C PRO A 209 -26.81 -20.10 -9.89
#